data_AF-A0A2V8QPT6-F1
#
_entry.id   AF-A0A2V8QPT6-F1
#
_cell.length_a   1.000
_cell.length_b   1.000
_cell.length_c   1.000
_cell.angle_alpha   90.00
_cell.angle_beta   90.00
_cell.angle_gamma   90.00
#
_symmetry.space_group_name_H-M   'P 1'
#
loop_
_entity.id
_entity.type
_entity.pdbx_description
1 polymer ?
#
loop_
_entity_poly.entity_id
_entity_poly.type
_entity_poly.pdbx_seq_one_letter_code
_entity_poly.pdbx_strand_id
1 'polypeptide(L)' 'MESEVERKCDDHSDPFDCPDCIVYFSKQLGEYGIPVHDGGSTYSVINYCPWCGTKLPEARQVEEVTAAD' A
#
# COMPACT_ATOMS: atom_id res chain seq x y z
N MET A 1 10.67 4.69 -5.92
CA MET A 1 9.30 4.24 -5.60
C MET A 1 8.98 2.95 -6.34
N GLU A 2 9.05 2.90 -7.67
CA GLU A 2 8.86 1.66 -8.45
C GLU A 2 9.69 0.48 -7.90
N SER A 3 11.00 0.68 -7.75
CA SER A 3 11.90 -0.32 -7.17
C SER A 3 11.54 -0.77 -5.74
N GLU A 4 10.90 0.09 -4.95
CA GLU A 4 10.48 -0.26 -3.58
C GLU A 4 9.21 -1.12 -3.62
N VAL A 5 8.23 -0.71 -4.44
CA VAL A 5 6.95 -1.42 -4.59
C VAL A 5 7.16 -2.81 -5.20
N GLU A 6 8.14 -2.95 -6.08
CA GLU A 6 8.47 -4.22 -6.74
C GLU A 6 9.43 -5.11 -5.95
N ARG A 7 9.97 -4.60 -4.84
CA ARG A 7 10.94 -5.32 -4.02
C ARG A 7 10.31 -6.60 -3.48
N LYS A 8 11.06 -7.70 -3.57
CA LYS A 8 10.70 -8.97 -2.94
C LYS A 8 11.65 -9.24 -1.79
N CYS A 9 11.11 -9.76 -0.70
CA CYS A 9 11.88 -10.25 0.43
C CYS A 9 12.03 -11.77 0.29
N ASP A 10 13.25 -12.27 0.48
CA ASP A 10 13.50 -13.71 0.43
C ASP A 10 13.04 -14.42 1.71
N ASP A 11 12.95 -13.68 2.83
CA ASP A 11 12.59 -14.22 4.15
C ASP A 11 11.08 -14.13 4.44
N HIS A 12 10.36 -13.22 3.79
CA HIS A 12 8.94 -12.95 4.07
C HIS A 12 8.12 -12.99 2.78
N SER A 13 7.13 -13.88 2.72
CA SER A 13 6.22 -13.98 1.57
C SER A 13 5.15 -12.89 1.56
N ASP A 14 4.76 -12.40 2.74
CA ASP A 14 3.81 -11.30 2.90
C ASP A 14 4.58 -9.98 3.10
N PRO A 15 4.33 -8.94 2.29
CA PRO A 15 4.92 -7.62 2.51
C PRO A 15 4.61 -7.01 3.89
N PHE A 16 3.47 -7.35 4.52
CA PHE A 16 3.13 -6.84 5.86
C PHE A 16 3.99 -7.47 6.97
N ASP A 17 4.56 -8.65 6.73
CA ASP A 17 5.50 -9.31 7.65
C ASP A 17 6.94 -8.82 7.46
N CYS A 18 7.25 -8.16 6.34
CA CYS A 18 8.60 -7.69 6.03
C CYS A 18 8.85 -6.30 6.65
N PRO A 19 9.73 -6.16 7.65
CA PRO A 19 10.01 -4.86 8.28
C PRO A 19 10.70 -3.86 7.33
N ASP A 20 11.27 -4.37 6.23
CA ASP A 20 11.90 -3.54 5.21
C ASP A 20 10.88 -3.06 4.15
N CYS A 21 9.62 -3.51 4.18
CA CYS A 21 8.61 -3.09 3.20
C CYS A 21 8.09 -1.71 3.58
N ILE A 22 8.64 -0.67 2.95
CA ILE A 22 8.28 0.71 3.30
C ILE A 22 7.03 1.17 2.55
N VAL A 23 6.83 0.68 1.33
CA VAL A 23 5.66 1.04 0.50
C VAL A 23 5.00 -0.22 -0.03
N TYR A 24 3.70 -0.33 0.24
CA TYR A 24 2.80 -1.35 -0.29
C TYR A 24 1.90 -0.74 -1.37
N PHE A 25 1.58 -1.54 -2.39
CA PHE A 25 0.59 -1.19 -3.40
C PHE A 25 -0.60 -2.15 -3.34
N SER A 26 -1.76 -1.62 -2.97
CA SER A 26 -3.02 -2.35 -3.01
C SER A 26 -3.51 -2.48 -4.44
N LYS A 27 -3.30 -3.66 -5.04
CA LYS A 27 -3.82 -3.95 -6.39
C LYS A 27 -5.35 -3.98 -6.45
N GLN A 28 -6.05 -4.08 -5.34
CA GLN A 28 -7.52 -4.06 -5.33
C GLN A 28 -8.03 -2.61 -5.41
N LEU A 29 -7.49 -1.74 -4.56
CA LEU A 29 -7.93 -0.35 -4.41
C LEU A 29 -7.18 0.62 -5.33
N GLY A 30 -6.05 0.19 -5.92
CA GLY A 30 -5.19 1.08 -6.69
C GLY A 30 -4.47 2.11 -5.81
N GLU A 31 -4.23 1.78 -4.54
CA GLU A 31 -3.67 2.68 -3.55
C GLU A 31 -2.21 2.36 -3.25
N TYR A 32 -1.43 3.41 -2.99
CA TYR A 32 -0.14 3.29 -2.34
C TYR A 32 -0.29 3.57 -0.86
N GLY A 33 0.39 2.78 -0.04
CA GLY A 33 0.35 2.93 1.40
C GLY A 33 1.65 2.56 2.08
N ILE A 34 1.80 3.01 3.32
CA ILE A 34 2.86 2.58 4.23
C ILE A 34 2.26 1.50 5.14
N PRO A 35 2.76 0.25 5.08
CA PRO A 35 2.31 -0.82 5.97
C PRO A 35 2.46 -0.45 7.44
N VAL A 36 1.51 -0.89 8.27
CA VAL A 36 1.62 -0.84 9.73
C VAL A 36 2.03 -2.23 10.21
N HIS A 37 3.25 -2.36 10.73
CA HIS A 37 3.80 -3.63 11.20
C HIS A 37 3.44 -3.93 12.66
N ASP A 38 2.14 -3.97 12.97
CA ASP A 38 1.60 -4.28 14.30
C ASP A 38 1.12 -5.74 14.44
N GLY A 39 1.40 -6.56 13.44
CA GLY A 39 0.91 -7.94 13.31
C GLY A 39 -0.40 -8.07 12.55
N GLY A 40 -0.99 -6.96 12.07
CA GLY A 40 -2.10 -6.97 11.12
C GLY A 40 -1.69 -6.63 9.68
N SER A 41 -2.68 -6.51 8.80
CA SER A 41 -2.50 -6.15 7.38
C SER A 41 -3.13 -4.79 7.07
N THR A 42 -2.83 -3.78 7.89
CA THR A 42 -3.32 -2.41 7.71
C THR A 42 -2.22 -1.49 7.19
N TYR A 43 -2.61 -0.41 6.51
CA TYR A 43 -1.65 0.55 5.95
C TYR A 43 -2.22 1.97 5.99
N SER A 44 -1.33 2.95 6.03
CA SER A 44 -1.68 4.37 5.87
C SER A 44 -1.55 4.78 4.40
N VAL A 45 -2.65 5.25 3.78
CA VAL A 45 -2.66 5.71 2.39
C VAL A 45 -1.73 6.92 2.21
N ILE A 46 -0.93 6.91 1.14
CA ILE A 46 -0.08 8.04 0.74
C ILE A 46 -0.48 8.57 -0.64
N ASN A 47 -0.50 9.89 -0.78
CA ASN A 47 -0.89 10.57 -2.03
C ASN A 47 0.31 11.15 -2.81
N TYR A 48 1.50 11.14 -2.21
CA TYR A 48 2.72 11.69 -2.77
C TYR A 48 3.88 10.72 -2.54
N CYS A 49 4.80 10.65 -3.50
CA CYS A 49 6.01 9.84 -3.42
C CYS A 49 6.87 10.28 -2.20
N PRO A 50 7.20 9.38 -1.25
CA PRO A 50 7.98 9.72 -0.05
C PRO A 50 9.39 10.25 -0.33
N TRP A 51 9.93 9.99 -1.52
CA TRP A 51 11.31 10.38 -1.88
C TRP A 51 11.40 11.68 -2.67
N CYS A 52 10.46 11.97 -3.57
CA CYS A 52 10.55 13.13 -4.46
C CYS A 52 9.32 14.05 -4.43
N GLY A 53 8.25 13.69 -3.72
CA GLY A 53 7.05 14.50 -3.59
C GLY A 53 6.14 14.54 -4.82
N THR A 54 6.39 13.76 -5.87
CA THR A 54 5.47 13.65 -7.02
C THR A 54 4.12 13.10 -6.57
N LYS A 55 3.02 13.73 -7.01
CA LYS A 55 1.65 13.23 -6.76
C LYS A 55 1.46 11.86 -7.40
N LEU A 56 0.91 10.93 -6.63
CA LEU A 56 0.64 9.56 -7.09
C LEU A 56 -0.69 9.49 -7.85
N PRO A 57 -0.87 8.46 -8.71
CA PRO A 57 -2.16 8.19 -9.33
C PRO A 57 -3.27 8.06 -8.28
N GLU A 58 -4.46 8.55 -8.61
CA GLU A 58 -5.61 8.44 -7.72
C GLU A 58 -6.05 6.98 -7.59
N ALA A 59 -6.53 6.64 -6.39
CA ALA A 59 -7.10 5.34 -6.09
C ALA A 59 -8.32 5.07 -6.98
N ARG A 60 -8.65 3.79 -7.16
CA ARG A 60 -9.91 3.43 -7.82
C ARG A 60 -11.06 3.81 -6.91
N GLN A 61 -12.09 4.40 -7.51
CA GLN A 61 -13.36 4.56 -6.83
C GLN A 61 -13.97 3.17 -6.69
N VAL A 62 -13.92 2.63 -5.47
CA VAL A 62 -14.80 1.52 -5.10
C VAL A 62 -16.17 2.13 -4.83
N GLU A 63 -17.17 1.78 -5.62
CA GLU A 63 -18.54 2.15 -5.28
C GLU A 63 -18.87 1.53 -3.92
N GLU A 64 -19.13 2.40 -2.95
CA GLU A 64 -19.63 2.00 -1.64
C GLU A 64 -20.99 1.36 -1.87
N VAL A 65 -21.06 0.02 -1.78
CA VAL A 65 -22.35 -0.67 -1.71
C VAL A 65 -22.94 -0.30 -0.36
N THR A 66 -23.75 0.77 -0.34
CA THR A 66 -24.57 1.10 0.82
C THR A 66 -25.47 -0.10 1.07
N ALA A 67 -25.17 -0.87 2.11
CA ALA A 67 -26.10 -1.87 2.64
C ALA A 67 -27.29 -1.09 3.20
N ALA A 68 -28.31 -0.92 2.36
CA ALA A 68 -29.64 -0.56 2.81
C ALA A 68 -30.29 -1.83 3.37
N ASP A 69 -30.43 -1.88 4.69
CA ASP A 69 -31.44 -2.65 5.43
C ASP A 69 -32.08 -1.70 6.46
#